data_AF-A0A7J6MPB0-F1
#
_entry.id   AF-A0A7J6MPB0-F1
#
_cell.length_a   1.000
_cell.length_b   1.000
_cell.length_c   1.000
_cell.angle_alpha   90.00
_cell.angle_beta   90.00
_cell.angle_gamma   90.00
#
_symmetry.space_group_name_H-M   'P 1'
#
loop_
_entity.id
_entity.type
_entity.pdbx_description
1 polymer ?
#
loop_
_entity_poly.entity_id
_entity_poly.type
_entity_poly.pdbx_seq_one_letter_code
_entity_poly.pdbx_strand_id
1 'polypeptide(L)'
;TDATMHEHIATIENRGYAHRTPNGRFSPSELGVALVKGFGAFQNLHGRDGDFRLHLAAPRLRAQMEADMDLVARGMKTKESMVEACLSTMKEIFIMISDGPQPIDREIRDLERQQQAYLAANPGHRKGGGGQPAQRGQPRGGGGPPKGGGRRPFRGARRGGGGGGKGFYRRGKGGRAARRGR
;
A
#
# COMPACT_ATOMS: atom_id res chain seq x y z
N THR A 1 8.31 -0.29 -10.28
CA THR A 1 7.64 0.40 -11.42
C THR A 1 6.28 0.96 -11.01
N ASP A 2 5.76 1.97 -11.73
CA ASP A 2 4.51 2.65 -11.37
C ASP A 2 3.27 1.74 -11.49
N ALA A 3 3.26 0.86 -12.50
CA ALA A 3 2.16 -0.06 -12.77
C ALA A 3 1.86 -1.02 -11.61
N THR A 4 2.84 -1.44 -10.80
CA THR A 4 2.63 -2.39 -9.68
C THR A 4 2.64 -1.71 -8.32
N MET A 5 2.82 -0.37 -8.25
CA MET A 5 2.95 0.35 -6.98
C MET A 5 1.70 0.22 -6.12
N HIS A 6 0.52 0.28 -6.74
CA HIS A 6 -0.76 0.16 -6.05
C HIS A 6 -0.97 -1.23 -5.42
N GLU A 7 -0.55 -2.32 -6.09
CA GLU A 7 -0.62 -3.68 -5.57
C GLU A 7 0.31 -3.90 -4.37
N HIS A 8 1.53 -3.36 -4.45
CA HIS A 8 2.48 -3.40 -3.34
C HIS A 8 1.95 -2.64 -2.11
N ILE A 9 1.34 -1.47 -2.31
CA ILE A 9 0.69 -0.70 -1.24
C ILE A 9 -0.48 -1.48 -0.63
N ALA A 10 -1.36 -2.03 -1.46
CA ALA A 10 -2.50 -2.81 -0.96
C ALA A 10 -2.04 -4.05 -0.17
N THR A 11 -0.93 -4.69 -0.59
CA THR A 11 -0.37 -5.85 0.10
C THR A 11 0.09 -5.52 1.52
N ILE A 12 0.77 -4.38 1.72
CA ILE A 12 1.24 -3.99 3.07
C ILE A 12 0.08 -3.61 4.00
N GLU A 13 -1.00 -3.03 3.45
CA GLU A 13 -2.23 -2.74 4.21
C GLU A 13 -2.96 -4.03 4.59
N ASN A 14 -3.19 -4.92 3.61
CA ASN A 14 -3.93 -6.17 3.80
C ASN A 14 -3.23 -7.13 4.77
N ARG A 15 -1.89 -7.11 4.81
CA ARG A 15 -1.10 -7.91 5.76
C ARG A 15 -0.96 -7.25 7.14
N GLY A 16 -1.51 -6.05 7.32
CA GLY A 16 -1.49 -5.34 8.60
C GLY A 16 -0.10 -4.82 9.00
N TYR A 17 0.79 -4.58 8.05
CA TYR A 17 2.12 -3.99 8.32
C TYR A 17 2.06 -2.47 8.43
N ALA A 18 1.09 -1.85 7.77
CA ALA A 18 0.78 -0.43 7.88
C ALA A 18 -0.71 -0.21 7.71
N HIS A 19 -1.21 0.92 8.21
CA HIS A 19 -2.60 1.32 8.08
C HIS A 19 -2.69 2.74 7.55
N ARG A 20 -3.72 3.00 6.74
CA ARG A 20 -4.02 4.35 6.29
C ARG A 20 -4.82 5.10 7.35
N THR A 21 -4.30 6.24 7.76
CA THR A 21 -4.98 7.19 8.63
C THR A 21 -6.12 7.90 7.89
N PRO A 22 -7.10 8.49 8.61
CA PRO A 22 -8.19 9.26 8.00
C PRO A 22 -7.70 10.41 7.10
N ASN A 23 -6.49 10.92 7.35
CA ASN A 23 -5.85 11.98 6.58
C ASN A 23 -5.12 11.46 5.32
N GLY A 24 -5.29 10.18 4.97
CA GLY A 24 -4.66 9.56 3.81
C GLY A 24 -3.17 9.21 3.98
N ARG A 25 -2.57 9.45 5.15
CA ARG A 25 -1.18 9.10 5.46
C ARG A 25 -1.05 7.66 5.95
N PHE A 26 0.09 7.02 5.68
CA PHE A 26 0.42 5.72 6.24
C PHE A 26 1.00 5.83 7.65
N SER A 27 0.49 5.02 8.56
CA SER A 27 1.07 4.77 9.87
C SER A 27 1.53 3.32 9.95
N PRO A 28 2.77 3.03 10.35
CA PRO A 28 3.23 1.66 10.52
C PRO A 28 2.49 1.00 11.69
N SER A 29 2.25 -0.31 11.59
CA SER A 29 1.82 -1.11 12.74
C SER A 29 3.02 -1.53 13.58
N GLU A 30 2.79 -1.96 14.82
CA GLU A 30 3.86 -2.48 15.67
C GLU A 30 4.58 -3.68 15.03
N LEU A 31 3.81 -4.57 14.38
CA LEU A 31 4.34 -5.69 13.59
C LEU A 31 5.19 -5.19 12.42
N GLY A 32 4.71 -4.19 11.67
CA GLY A 32 5.47 -3.60 10.57
C GLY A 32 6.81 -3.02 11.01
N VAL A 33 6.84 -2.34 12.16
CA VAL A 33 8.08 -1.83 12.76
C VAL A 33 9.01 -2.96 13.16
N ALA A 34 8.52 -3.99 13.84
CA ALA A 34 9.32 -5.15 14.27
C ALA A 34 9.94 -5.88 13.07
N LEU A 35 9.17 -6.10 12.00
CA LEU A 35 9.67 -6.72 10.77
C LEU A 35 10.79 -5.91 10.13
N VAL A 36 10.62 -4.60 9.95
CA VAL A 36 11.65 -3.73 9.36
C VAL A 36 12.92 -3.73 10.20
N LYS A 37 12.81 -3.71 11.54
CA LYS A 37 13.96 -3.83 12.45
C LYS A 37 14.66 -5.17 12.30
N GLY A 38 13.92 -6.27 12.29
CA GLY A 38 14.46 -7.62 12.12
C GLY A 38 15.19 -7.79 10.79
N PHE A 39 14.57 -7.33 9.69
CA PHE A 39 15.21 -7.34 8.37
C PHE A 39 16.41 -6.39 8.27
N GLY A 40 16.36 -5.25 8.96
CA GLY A 40 17.46 -4.29 9.02
C GLY A 40 18.66 -4.83 9.81
N ALA A 41 18.46 -5.65 10.83
CA ALA A 41 19.53 -6.24 11.62
C ALA A 41 20.46 -7.17 10.82
N PHE A 42 19.98 -7.74 9.71
CA PHE A 42 20.81 -8.53 8.80
C PHE A 42 21.94 -7.71 8.15
N GLN A 43 21.87 -6.38 8.15
CA GLN A 43 22.96 -5.53 7.63
C GLN A 43 24.27 -5.67 8.42
N ASN A 44 24.18 -6.20 9.64
CA ASN A 44 25.34 -6.45 10.50
C ASN A 44 25.98 -7.83 10.20
N LEU A 45 25.32 -8.68 9.42
CA LEU A 45 25.93 -9.90 8.90
C LEU A 45 26.92 -9.52 7.81
N HIS A 46 28.16 -9.94 8.00
CA HIS A 46 29.19 -9.85 6.99
C HIS A 46 29.05 -11.09 6.10
N GLY A 47 29.05 -10.90 4.79
CA GLY A 47 29.26 -12.03 3.87
C GLY A 47 30.60 -12.73 4.14
N ARG A 48 30.78 -13.95 3.61
CA ARG A 48 32.03 -14.73 3.75
C ARG A 48 33.30 -13.95 3.40
N ASP A 49 33.18 -12.91 2.58
CA ASP A 49 34.28 -12.11 2.05
C ASP A 49 34.34 -10.68 2.63
N GLY A 50 33.61 -10.39 3.72
CA GLY A 50 33.73 -9.13 4.49
C GLY A 50 33.15 -7.86 3.87
N ASP A 51 32.87 -7.83 2.55
CA ASP A 51 32.40 -6.64 1.84
C ASP A 51 30.88 -6.62 1.57
N PHE A 52 30.20 -7.76 1.71
CA PHE A 52 28.77 -7.85 1.44
C PHE A 52 27.94 -7.50 2.68
N ARG A 53 27.34 -6.30 2.68
CA ARG A 53 26.34 -5.87 3.69
C ARG A 53 24.94 -6.13 3.18
N LEU A 54 24.21 -7.01 3.86
CA LEU A 54 22.87 -7.44 3.44
C LEU A 54 21.79 -6.45 3.89
N HIS A 55 21.37 -5.56 2.99
CA HIS A 55 20.32 -4.57 3.25
C HIS A 55 18.95 -5.00 2.69
N LEU A 56 18.27 -5.94 3.34
CA LEU A 56 16.97 -6.47 2.89
C LEU A 56 15.82 -5.48 3.00
N ALA A 57 15.86 -4.60 4.00
CA ALA A 57 14.84 -3.56 4.17
C ALA A 57 15.04 -2.36 3.23
N ALA A 58 16.20 -2.27 2.55
CA ALA A 58 16.51 -1.16 1.64
C ALA A 58 16.03 -1.46 0.22
N PRO A 59 15.64 -0.44 -0.55
CA PRO A 59 15.14 -0.64 -1.92
C PRO A 59 16.20 -1.08 -2.93
N ARG A 60 17.50 -1.11 -2.55
CA ARG A 60 18.62 -1.28 -3.48
C ARG A 60 18.57 -2.58 -4.28
N LEU A 61 18.32 -3.72 -3.63
CA LEU A 61 18.22 -5.03 -4.31
C LEU A 61 17.07 -5.02 -5.33
N ARG A 62 15.92 -4.48 -4.94
CA ARG A 62 14.76 -4.36 -5.82
C ARG A 62 15.03 -3.42 -7.00
N ALA A 63 15.66 -2.28 -6.75
CA ALA A 63 16.01 -1.30 -7.78
C ALA A 63 16.99 -1.89 -8.80
N GLN A 64 18.00 -2.66 -8.35
CA GLN A 64 18.92 -3.35 -9.26
C GLN A 64 18.18 -4.38 -10.13
N MET A 65 17.28 -5.16 -9.53
CA MET A 65 16.46 -6.12 -10.28
C MET A 65 15.55 -5.43 -11.31
N GLU A 66 14.92 -4.30 -10.95
CA GLU A 66 14.12 -3.51 -11.90
C GLU A 66 14.97 -2.95 -13.04
N ALA A 67 16.17 -2.43 -12.75
CA ALA A 67 17.10 -1.95 -13.77
C ALA A 67 17.53 -3.07 -14.74
N ASP A 68 17.81 -4.26 -14.21
CA ASP A 68 18.14 -5.42 -15.03
C ASP A 68 16.98 -5.86 -15.93
N MET A 69 15.74 -5.83 -15.41
CA MET A 69 14.54 -6.08 -16.21
C MET A 69 14.35 -5.04 -17.32
N ASP A 70 14.67 -3.77 -17.06
CA ASP A 70 14.65 -2.72 -18.08
C ASP A 70 15.69 -2.97 -19.18
N LEU A 71 16.89 -3.49 -18.85
CA LEU A 71 17.89 -3.88 -19.85
C LEU A 71 17.39 -5.02 -20.73
N VAL A 72 16.70 -6.01 -20.15
CA VAL A 72 16.06 -7.10 -20.89
C VAL A 72 14.96 -6.57 -21.81
N ALA A 73 14.12 -5.65 -21.33
CA ALA A 73 13.06 -5.04 -22.13
C ALA A 73 13.61 -4.23 -23.33
N ARG A 74 14.81 -3.68 -23.21
CA ARG A 74 15.53 -2.98 -24.30
C ARG A 74 16.33 -3.92 -25.21
N GLY A 75 16.34 -5.22 -24.95
CA GLY A 75 17.12 -6.20 -25.72
C GLY A 75 18.63 -6.14 -25.47
N MET A 76 19.09 -5.47 -24.41
CA MET A 76 20.52 -5.32 -24.08
C MET A 76 21.03 -6.41 -23.12
N LYS A 77 20.14 -7.21 -22.53
CA LYS A 77 20.45 -8.36 -21.67
C LYS A 77 19.48 -9.50 -22.00
N THR A 78 19.93 -10.75 -21.94
CA THR A 78 19.02 -11.89 -22.13
C THR A 78 18.22 -12.16 -20.87
N LYS A 79 17.00 -12.69 -21.04
CA LYS A 79 16.12 -13.06 -19.93
C LYS A 79 16.80 -14.12 -19.05
N GLU A 80 17.44 -15.10 -19.67
CA GLU A 80 18.09 -16.23 -19.02
C GLU A 80 19.22 -15.73 -18.10
N SER A 81 20.09 -14.86 -18.62
CA SER A 81 21.18 -14.26 -17.84
C SER A 81 20.66 -13.42 -16.66
N MET A 82 19.58 -12.66 -16.85
CA MET A 82 18.97 -11.88 -15.77
C MET A 82 18.38 -12.77 -14.68
N VAL A 83 17.65 -13.81 -15.06
CA VAL A 83 17.02 -14.75 -14.12
C VAL A 83 18.09 -15.53 -13.35
N GLU A 84 19.12 -16.02 -14.02
CA GLU A 84 20.24 -16.74 -13.38
C GLU A 84 20.95 -15.86 -12.35
N ALA A 85 21.29 -14.61 -12.72
CA ALA A 85 21.91 -13.66 -11.79
C ALA A 85 21.00 -13.37 -10.58
N CYS A 86 19.70 -13.12 -10.81
CA CYS A 86 18.73 -12.87 -9.74
C CYS A 86 18.61 -14.07 -8.79
N LEU A 87 18.52 -15.29 -9.33
CA LEU A 87 18.41 -16.50 -8.53
C LEU A 87 19.69 -16.78 -7.73
N SER A 88 20.87 -16.55 -8.32
CA SER A 88 22.14 -16.69 -7.61
C SER A 88 22.20 -15.76 -6.40
N THR A 89 21.90 -14.46 -6.60
CA THR A 89 21.88 -13.48 -5.50
C THR A 89 20.87 -13.86 -4.43
N MET A 90 19.64 -14.25 -4.81
CA MET A 90 18.61 -14.63 -3.83
C MET A 90 18.98 -15.90 -3.07
N LYS A 91 19.64 -16.86 -3.72
CA LYS A 91 20.12 -18.10 -3.08
C LYS A 91 21.21 -17.81 -2.05
N GLU A 92 22.18 -16.96 -2.39
CA GLU A 92 23.24 -16.54 -1.45
C GLU A 92 22.63 -15.87 -0.23
N ILE A 93 21.70 -14.94 -0.44
CA ILE A 93 20.95 -14.27 0.62
C ILE A 93 20.22 -15.29 1.50
N PHE A 94 19.53 -16.25 0.90
CA PHE A 94 18.80 -17.27 1.63
C PHE A 94 19.72 -18.13 2.52
N ILE A 95 20.87 -18.56 1.99
CA ILE A 95 21.86 -19.34 2.76
C ILE A 95 22.40 -18.51 3.93
N MET A 96 22.78 -17.26 3.68
CA MET A 96 23.27 -16.35 4.74
C MET A 96 22.27 -16.16 5.88
N ILE A 97 20.98 -16.04 5.56
CA ILE A 97 19.92 -15.90 6.56
C ILE A 97 19.64 -17.24 7.27
N SER A 98 19.67 -18.35 6.54
CA SER A 98 19.31 -19.67 7.09
C SER A 98 20.38 -20.19 8.05
N ASP A 99 21.66 -19.97 7.74
CA ASP A 99 22.79 -20.40 8.56
C ASP A 99 23.13 -19.40 9.67
N GLY A 100 22.68 -18.15 9.51
CA GLY A 100 22.97 -17.04 10.41
C GLY A 100 22.01 -16.94 11.62
N PRO A 101 22.27 -15.99 12.52
CA PRO A 101 21.32 -15.66 13.59
C PRO A 101 20.00 -15.16 12.98
N GLN A 102 18.89 -15.44 13.67
CA GLN A 102 17.54 -15.04 13.29
C GLN A 102 17.08 -13.80 14.08
N PRO A 103 17.49 -12.57 13.70
CA PRO A 103 17.12 -11.35 14.41
C PRO A 103 15.61 -11.07 14.34
N ILE A 104 14.91 -11.57 13.32
CA ILE A 104 13.46 -11.44 13.20
C ILE A 104 12.78 -12.09 14.40
N ASP A 105 13.17 -13.32 14.77
CA ASP A 105 12.57 -14.05 15.89
C ASP A 105 12.68 -13.26 17.20
N ARG A 106 13.81 -12.58 17.41
CA ARG A 106 14.02 -11.70 18.56
C ARG A 106 13.01 -10.55 18.56
N GLU A 107 12.92 -9.80 17.47
CA GLU A 107 12.03 -8.63 17.38
C GLU A 107 10.55 -9.03 17.54
N ILE A 108 10.15 -10.17 16.98
CA ILE A 108 8.78 -10.68 17.12
C ILE A 108 8.48 -11.11 18.56
N ARG A 109 9.39 -11.84 19.23
CA ARG A 109 9.22 -12.19 20.65
C ARG A 109 9.16 -10.95 21.54
N ASP A 110 9.93 -9.92 21.23
CA ASP A 110 9.93 -8.67 21.98
C ASP A 110 8.57 -7.96 21.85
N LEU A 111 8.01 -7.94 20.64
CA LEU A 111 6.67 -7.43 20.37
C LEU A 111 5.58 -8.22 21.13
N GLU A 112 5.63 -9.55 21.10
CA GLU A 112 4.67 -10.40 21.82
C GLU A 112 4.67 -10.12 23.33
N ARG A 113 5.86 -9.96 23.93
CA ARG A 113 6.00 -9.62 25.35
C ARG A 113 5.40 -8.25 25.67
N GLN A 114 5.62 -7.25 24.81
CA GLN A 114 5.03 -5.93 24.97
C GLN A 114 3.50 -5.97 24.91
N GLN A 115 2.94 -6.73 23.97
CA GLN A 115 1.49 -6.90 23.85
C GLN A 115 0.90 -7.62 25.06
N GLN A 116 1.53 -8.69 25.54
CA GLN A 116 1.08 -9.40 26.74
C GLN A 116 1.11 -8.50 27.98
N ALA A 117 2.17 -7.71 28.15
CA ALA A 117 2.27 -6.76 29.26
C ALA A 117 1.18 -5.67 29.19
N TYR A 118 0.90 -5.14 27.99
CA TYR A 118 -0.18 -4.18 27.79
C TYR A 118 -1.55 -4.77 28.15
N LEU A 119 -1.83 -6.00 27.73
CA LEU A 119 -3.09 -6.69 28.02
C LEU A 119 -3.23 -7.02 29.52
N ALA A 120 -2.14 -7.42 30.18
CA ALA A 120 -2.12 -7.69 31.61
C ALA A 120 -2.33 -6.41 32.44
N ALA A 121 -1.76 -5.28 32.00
CA ALA A 121 -1.96 -3.98 32.64
C ALA A 121 -3.36 -3.40 32.39
N ASN A 122 -4.02 -3.75 31.27
CA ASN A 122 -5.35 -3.28 30.89
C ASN A 122 -6.34 -4.43 30.62
N PRO A 123 -6.77 -5.16 31.68
CA PRO A 123 -7.64 -6.35 31.54
C PRO A 123 -9.03 -6.07 30.96
N GLY A 124 -9.47 -4.80 30.94
CA GLY A 124 -10.74 -4.37 30.33
C GLY A 124 -10.67 -4.10 28.82
N HIS A 125 -9.48 -4.08 28.21
CA HIS A 125 -9.27 -3.80 26.79
C HIS A 125 -9.29 -5.10 25.94
N ARG A 126 -10.39 -5.87 26.01
CA ARG A 126 -10.61 -6.94 25.02
C ARG A 126 -10.96 -6.28 23.68
N LYS A 127 -10.11 -6.48 22.66
CA LYS A 127 -10.38 -6.09 21.27
C LYS A 127 -11.78 -6.56 20.88
N GLY A 128 -12.75 -5.64 20.83
CA GLY A 128 -14.01 -5.86 20.15
C GLY A 128 -13.72 -6.13 18.67
N GLY A 129 -14.02 -7.34 18.22
CA GLY A 129 -13.95 -7.70 16.81
C GLY A 129 -14.77 -6.72 15.97
N GLY A 130 -14.23 -6.34 14.81
CA GLY A 130 -14.94 -5.53 13.83
C GLY A 130 -16.25 -6.20 13.42
N GLY A 131 -17.36 -5.72 13.97
CA GLY A 131 -18.70 -5.90 13.48
C GLY A 131 -19.27 -4.52 13.16
N GLN A 132 -19.58 -4.29 11.89
CA GLN A 132 -20.20 -3.06 11.40
C GLN A 132 -21.45 -2.69 12.22
N PRO A 133 -21.76 -1.39 12.41
CA PRO A 133 -23.02 -0.99 13.03
C PRO A 133 -24.17 -1.22 12.03
N ALA A 134 -24.88 -2.34 12.17
CA ALA A 134 -26.17 -2.53 11.50
C ALA A 134 -27.23 -1.72 12.25
N GLN A 135 -27.44 -0.48 11.83
CA GLN A 135 -28.69 0.23 12.14
C GLN A 135 -29.84 -0.51 11.47
N ARG A 136 -30.72 -1.14 12.26
CA ARG A 136 -32.08 -1.46 11.79
C ARG A 136 -33.04 -1.59 12.97
N GLY A 137 -33.74 -0.50 13.23
CA GLY A 137 -34.98 -0.52 14.00
C GLY A 137 -36.01 -1.40 13.29
N GLN A 138 -36.61 -2.29 14.08
CA GLN A 138 -37.89 -2.96 13.81
C GLN A 138 -39.03 -2.01 14.24
N PRO A 139 -40.25 -2.11 13.68
CA PRO A 139 -41.13 -3.25 14.00
C PRO A 139 -41.96 -3.80 12.83
N ARG A 140 -42.50 -5.00 13.10
CA ARG A 140 -43.28 -5.85 12.22
C ARG A 140 -44.72 -5.94 12.75
N GLY A 141 -45.70 -5.86 11.84
CA GLY A 141 -47.10 -6.30 12.01
C GLY A 141 -48.08 -5.19 12.42
N GLY A 142 -49.26 -5.01 11.82
CA GLY A 142 -49.98 -5.71 10.77
C GLY A 142 -51.48 -5.43 10.90
N GLY A 143 -52.19 -5.25 9.78
CA GLY A 143 -53.63 -5.52 9.66
C GLY A 143 -54.58 -4.31 9.49
N GLY A 144 -55.18 -4.20 8.30
CA GLY A 144 -56.51 -3.59 8.08
C GLY A 144 -56.66 -2.64 6.87
N PRO A 145 -57.45 -2.98 5.83
CA PRO A 145 -58.00 -2.03 4.85
C PRO A 145 -59.51 -1.78 5.10
N PRO A 146 -60.27 -1.03 4.27
CA PRO A 146 -59.99 0.15 3.43
C PRO A 146 -61.07 1.27 3.62
N LYS A 147 -60.93 2.40 2.89
CA LYS A 147 -61.97 3.14 2.11
C LYS A 147 -61.89 4.66 2.29
N GLY A 148 -62.02 5.37 1.17
CA GLY A 148 -62.77 6.63 1.13
C GLY A 148 -62.09 7.80 0.41
N GLY A 149 -62.37 7.94 -0.89
CA GLY A 149 -62.79 9.19 -1.52
C GLY A 149 -61.77 10.32 -1.74
N GLY A 150 -61.64 10.77 -3.00
CA GLY A 150 -61.11 12.11 -3.27
C GLY A 150 -60.46 12.28 -4.63
N ARG A 151 -61.27 12.58 -5.65
CA ARG A 151 -60.84 13.02 -6.99
C ARG A 151 -60.09 14.36 -6.92
N ARG A 152 -59.06 14.56 -7.76
CA ARG A 152 -58.97 15.61 -8.83
C ARG A 152 -57.54 15.78 -9.41
N PRO A 153 -57.38 16.38 -10.61
CA PRO A 153 -56.39 15.95 -11.62
C PRO A 153 -55.32 17.00 -12.02
N PHE A 154 -54.37 16.56 -12.85
CA PHE A 154 -53.68 17.29 -13.95
C PHE A 154 -52.78 18.53 -13.67
N ARG A 155 -51.48 18.42 -14.01
CA ARG A 155 -50.65 19.24 -14.96
C ARG A 155 -49.18 18.83 -14.78
N GLY A 156 -48.33 18.53 -15.76
CA GLY A 156 -48.28 18.93 -17.16
C GLY A 156 -47.21 20.02 -17.40
N ALA A 157 -45.96 19.63 -17.69
CA ALA A 157 -44.90 20.37 -18.44
C ALA A 157 -43.62 19.50 -18.39
N ARG A 158 -42.96 18.98 -19.44
CA ARG A 158 -42.59 19.41 -20.80
C ARG A 158 -41.85 20.75 -20.89
N ARG A 159 -40.51 20.68 -20.98
CA ARG A 159 -39.57 21.38 -21.90
C ARG A 159 -38.14 21.10 -21.40
N GLY A 160 -37.12 20.76 -22.17
CA GLY A 160 -36.91 20.81 -23.62
C GLY A 160 -35.62 21.59 -23.92
N GLY A 161 -34.69 20.95 -24.65
CA GLY A 161 -33.57 21.58 -25.39
C GLY A 161 -32.39 22.10 -24.56
N GLY A 162 -31.13 22.08 -24.98
CA GLY A 162 -30.54 21.78 -26.28
C GLY A 162 -29.27 22.63 -26.45
N GLY A 163 -28.23 22.07 -27.10
CA GLY A 163 -27.04 22.78 -27.62
C GLY A 163 -26.03 23.23 -26.55
N GLY A 164 -24.71 23.12 -26.72
CA GLY A 164 -23.87 23.01 -27.91
C GLY A 164 -22.77 24.06 -27.81
N GLY A 165 -21.51 23.69 -28.05
CA GLY A 165 -20.47 24.67 -28.46
C GLY A 165 -19.15 24.68 -27.68
N LYS A 166 -18.09 24.15 -28.34
CA LYS A 166 -16.78 24.79 -28.63
C LYS A 166 -16.14 25.61 -27.47
N GLY A 167 -14.98 25.27 -26.91
CA GLY A 167 -13.71 24.97 -27.56
C GLY A 167 -12.82 26.23 -27.58
N PHE A 168 -11.81 26.34 -26.71
CA PHE A 168 -10.68 27.28 -26.85
C PHE A 168 -9.43 26.77 -26.10
N TYR A 169 -8.47 26.24 -26.86
CA TYR A 169 -7.08 26.09 -26.43
C TYR A 169 -6.42 27.47 -26.41
N ARG A 170 -6.02 27.97 -25.24
CA ARG A 170 -5.15 29.14 -25.11
C ARG A 170 -3.70 28.72 -25.26
N ARG A 171 -3.14 28.98 -26.44
CA ARG A 171 -1.70 28.90 -26.76
C ARG A 171 -1.08 30.28 -26.52
N GLY A 172 -0.30 30.43 -25.45
CA GLY A 172 0.53 31.61 -25.21
C GLY A 172 1.81 31.55 -26.04
N LYS A 173 2.04 32.57 -26.88
CA LYS A 173 3.25 32.80 -27.68
C LYS A 173 4.32 33.50 -26.82
N GLY A 174 5.58 33.31 -27.23
CA GLY A 174 6.77 33.83 -26.57
C GLY A 174 6.99 35.35 -26.66
N GLY A 175 7.96 35.80 -25.86
CA GLY A 175 8.60 37.11 -25.93
C GLY A 175 10.11 36.94 -25.76
N ARG A 176 10.87 37.50 -26.70
CA ARG A 176 12.34 37.55 -26.79
C ARG A 176 12.88 38.80 -26.06
N ALA A 177 14.21 38.77 -25.85
CA ALA A 177 15.15 39.89 -25.59
C ALA A 177 15.32 40.28 -24.09
N ALA A 178 16.48 40.69 -23.58
CA ALA A 178 17.70 41.20 -24.21
C ALA A 178 18.95 41.08 -23.29
N ARG A 179 20.12 40.97 -23.95
CA ARG A 179 21.40 41.70 -23.72
C ARG A 179 22.04 41.82 -22.32
N ARG A 180 23.25 41.24 -22.26
CA ARG A 180 24.60 41.82 -22.00
C ARG A 180 24.80 42.85 -20.86
N GLY A 181 25.80 42.53 -20.03
CA GLY A 181 26.66 43.44 -19.26
C GLY A 181 27.18 42.68 -18.02
N ARG A 182 28.45 42.66 -17.65
CA ARG A 182 29.70 43.21 -18.20
C ARG A 182 30.82 42.31 -17.69
#